data_AF-A0AAJ7RV62-F1
#
_entry.id   AF-A0AAJ7RV62-F1
#
_cell.length_a   1.000
_cell.length_b   1.000
_cell.length_c   1.000
_cell.angle_alpha   90.00
_cell.angle_beta   90.00
_cell.angle_gamma   90.00
#
_symmetry.space_group_name_H-M   'P 1'
#
loop_
_entity.id
_entity.type
_entity.pdbx_description
1 polymer ?
#
loop_
_entity_poly.entity_id
_entity_poly.type
_entity_poly.pdbx_seq_one_letter_code
_entity_poly.pdbx_strand_id
1 'polypeptide(L)'
;MGATQVVLGSVILGLFWSSFVKGFLMGSTNRCDAPPCYCNHYGWLTCDCRNEGEELLLTAEGERRLSPHTSRIFVSNCSSVILRDSSLSSMTGLQSVDFLNIGNLTLARQSFEISSRSSHVKISLKNASIVLLPSFVFNGDVSAISFENVQIGKIGAFAFANLHGTEILRFENCHVESMQSQAFKKFDVEHFHAIGGSFGENVPSRTLNDIEVHQEFILDGVDMGTVRSAAFILKGPRTVTIQNCVLGNVESDAFVITTRGDVIIKNNEFRKVNVGAFLRIKAEPLSTSSLAGRSTLIFKNNTIGSFEAGSIMFDRQSFRVELDSLYIDRQCDCSLLPTWKNDIDILNYSGAYAKYHLGAEVGSRTSPLEESILRNSGTLLCVNGHVDGGATSASFDVFEDRYCATSRSILLFVLILVGVFLALVAAGILIVWYCKRYHRNNQKSWISVPKNAPDLISNNKKNGVIGKDGATARDRRITMVVPDGRMYRETEFHVIVEKAEPLTTEL
;
A
#
# COMPACT_ATOMS: atom_id res chain seq x y z
N MET A 1 0.47 86.49 56.97
CA MET A 1 0.41 85.80 58.28
C MET A 1 -0.73 84.78 58.22
N GLY A 2 -0.61 83.68 58.95
CA GLY A 2 -1.33 82.44 58.62
C GLY A 2 -2.82 82.41 58.95
N ALA A 3 -3.55 81.63 58.16
CA ALA A 3 -4.83 81.02 58.52
C ALA A 3 -4.73 79.52 58.22
N THR A 4 -5.13 78.65 59.16
CA THR A 4 -5.69 77.29 59.01
C THR A 4 -5.46 76.42 60.26
N GLN A 5 -6.34 75.41 60.42
CA GLN A 5 -6.32 74.33 61.44
C GLN A 5 -6.72 74.78 62.89
N VAL A 6 -7.39 73.99 63.74
CA VAL A 6 -7.64 72.53 63.76
C VAL A 6 -9.11 72.16 64.12
N VAL A 7 -9.66 71.24 63.34
CA VAL A 7 -10.64 70.15 63.61
C VAL A 7 -11.19 69.94 65.04
N LEU A 8 -12.53 69.81 65.18
CA LEU A 8 -13.23 68.66 65.83
C LEU A 8 -14.77 68.74 65.64
N GLY A 9 -15.47 67.61 65.45
CA GLY A 9 -16.94 67.55 65.64
C GLY A 9 -17.80 66.76 64.63
N SER A 10 -17.86 65.43 64.78
CA SER A 10 -19.07 64.60 64.63
C SER A 10 -20.04 64.76 63.43
N VAL A 11 -19.84 63.98 62.35
CA VAL A 11 -20.91 63.19 61.66
C VAL A 11 -20.28 62.02 60.89
N ILE A 12 -20.28 60.79 61.43
CA ILE A 12 -20.61 59.52 60.72
C ILE A 12 -20.95 58.49 61.82
N LEU A 13 -22.24 58.18 62.02
CA LEU A 13 -22.65 57.02 62.81
C LEU A 13 -23.98 56.49 62.28
N GLY A 14 -24.02 55.22 61.89
CA GLY A 14 -25.21 54.56 61.34
C GLY A 14 -25.29 54.52 59.81
N LEU A 15 -24.48 53.67 59.17
CA LEU A 15 -24.87 52.93 57.94
C LEU A 15 -23.93 51.75 57.60
N PHE A 16 -23.40 51.08 58.62
CA PHE A 16 -22.85 49.73 58.51
C PHE A 16 -23.31 48.97 59.75
N TRP A 17 -24.22 48.00 59.59
CA TRP A 17 -24.53 46.86 60.49
C TRP A 17 -25.88 46.22 60.09
N SER A 18 -25.94 45.55 58.93
CA SER A 18 -27.06 44.63 58.58
C SER A 18 -26.78 43.72 57.36
N SER A 19 -25.53 43.26 57.14
CA SER A 19 -25.21 42.30 56.06
C SER A 19 -23.98 41.43 56.32
N PHE A 20 -23.65 41.13 57.58
CA PHE A 20 -22.64 40.13 57.95
C PHE A 20 -23.07 39.40 59.21
N VAL A 21 -23.73 38.24 59.04
CA VAL A 21 -23.47 36.92 59.67
C VAL A 21 -24.57 35.98 59.13
N LYS A 22 -24.39 35.53 57.89
CA LYS A 22 -24.77 34.15 57.54
C LYS A 22 -23.43 33.43 57.37
N GLY A 23 -22.94 32.87 58.47
CA GLY A 23 -21.76 32.02 58.45
C GLY A 23 -22.07 30.77 57.63
N PHE A 24 -21.79 30.82 56.34
CA PHE A 24 -21.72 29.62 55.52
C PHE A 24 -20.60 28.78 56.11
N LEU A 25 -20.93 27.56 56.56
CA LEU A 25 -19.94 26.62 57.04
C LEU A 25 -18.99 26.30 55.88
N MET A 26 -17.75 26.79 55.93
CA MET A 26 -16.68 26.39 55.02
C MET A 26 -16.22 24.97 55.34
N GLY A 27 -17.10 24.00 55.11
CA GLY A 27 -16.66 22.64 54.83
C GLY A 27 -15.99 22.66 53.46
N SER A 28 -14.78 22.12 53.35
CA SER A 28 -14.16 21.90 52.04
C SER A 28 -14.98 20.84 51.30
N THR A 29 -15.97 21.25 50.51
CA THR A 29 -16.81 20.33 49.74
C THR A 29 -15.93 19.51 48.82
N ASN A 30 -15.97 18.20 49.03
CA ASN A 30 -15.34 17.22 48.18
C ASN A 30 -16.12 17.16 46.86
N ARG A 31 -15.54 16.65 45.77
CA ARG A 31 -16.29 16.41 44.52
C ARG A 31 -17.51 15.52 44.75
N CYS A 32 -17.48 14.66 45.78
CA CYS A 32 -18.58 13.84 46.25
C CYS A 32 -19.81 14.60 46.77
N ASP A 33 -19.64 15.85 47.21
CA ASP A 33 -20.69 16.65 47.86
C ASP A 33 -21.38 17.63 46.88
N ALA A 34 -20.98 17.61 45.61
CA ALA A 34 -21.43 18.52 44.57
C ALA A 34 -21.98 17.75 43.36
N PRO A 35 -23.24 18.01 42.94
CA PRO A 35 -23.76 17.44 41.70
C PRO A 35 -22.89 17.89 40.49
N PRO A 36 -22.79 17.07 39.43
CA PRO A 36 -23.53 15.84 39.15
C PRO A 36 -22.86 14.58 39.74
N CYS A 37 -21.92 14.75 40.66
CA CYS A 37 -21.12 13.67 41.22
C CYS A 37 -21.64 13.18 42.58
N TYR A 38 -21.43 11.90 42.86
CA TYR A 38 -21.60 11.31 44.19
C TYR A 38 -20.52 10.27 44.44
N CYS A 39 -20.31 9.92 45.71
CA CYS A 39 -19.35 8.88 46.11
C CYS A 39 -20.01 7.81 46.98
N ASN A 40 -19.62 6.55 46.78
CA ASN A 40 -20.04 5.45 47.64
C ASN A 40 -19.05 5.19 48.80
N HIS A 41 -19.45 4.36 49.77
CA HIS A 41 -18.59 3.98 50.91
C HIS A 41 -17.34 3.17 50.53
N TYR A 42 -17.26 2.67 49.28
CA TYR A 42 -16.10 1.94 48.75
C TYR A 42 -15.09 2.86 48.04
N GLY A 43 -15.30 4.17 48.08
CA GLY A 43 -14.42 5.17 47.45
C GLY A 43 -14.59 5.29 45.94
N TRP A 44 -15.72 4.83 45.36
CA TRP A 44 -16.00 5.07 43.95
C TRP A 44 -16.64 6.45 43.79
N LEU A 45 -16.02 7.30 42.99
CA LEU A 45 -16.60 8.54 42.48
C LEU A 45 -17.39 8.23 41.20
N THR A 46 -18.65 8.62 41.15
CA THR A 46 -19.51 8.48 39.98
C THR A 46 -20.13 9.82 39.63
N CYS A 47 -19.99 10.25 38.37
CA CYS A 47 -20.57 11.48 37.85
C CYS A 47 -21.37 11.16 36.56
N ASP A 48 -22.63 11.59 36.50
CA ASP A 48 -23.50 11.42 35.33
C ASP A 48 -24.16 12.75 34.95
N CYS A 49 -23.66 13.39 33.90
CA CYS A 49 -24.05 14.75 33.53
C CYS A 49 -25.31 14.84 32.65
N ARG A 50 -26.11 13.77 32.50
CA ARG A 50 -27.32 13.74 31.62
C ARG A 50 -28.25 14.95 31.72
N ASN A 51 -28.37 15.53 32.92
CA ASN A 51 -29.27 16.64 33.21
C ASN A 51 -28.55 17.99 33.36
N GLU A 52 -27.22 18.03 33.24
CA GLU A 52 -26.39 19.19 33.52
C GLU A 52 -25.49 19.50 32.32
N GLY A 53 -25.74 20.63 31.67
CA GLY A 53 -24.93 21.11 30.55
C GLY A 53 -23.59 21.73 30.97
N GLU A 54 -23.27 21.75 32.27
CA GLU A 54 -22.08 22.39 32.84
C GLU A 54 -20.80 21.57 32.63
N GLU A 55 -19.66 22.25 32.67
CA GLU A 55 -18.34 21.66 32.51
C GLU A 55 -17.87 20.95 33.79
N LEU A 56 -17.60 19.65 33.69
CA LEU A 56 -17.10 18.87 34.81
C LEU A 56 -15.59 19.03 34.96
N LEU A 57 -15.18 19.96 35.82
CA LEU A 57 -13.80 20.10 36.27
C LEU A 57 -13.43 18.98 37.26
N LEU A 58 -12.31 18.29 37.04
CA LEU A 58 -11.68 17.34 37.97
C LEU A 58 -10.30 17.87 38.37
N THR A 59 -10.02 17.95 39.68
CA THR A 59 -8.84 18.62 40.25
C THR A 59 -8.46 18.03 41.61
N ALA A 60 -7.16 17.97 41.94
CA ALA A 60 -6.67 17.61 43.27
C ALA A 60 -6.76 18.77 44.29
N GLU A 61 -6.82 20.01 43.80
CA GLU A 61 -6.77 21.24 44.62
C GLU A 61 -8.03 22.10 44.45
N GLY A 62 -8.25 23.00 45.43
CA GLY A 62 -9.36 23.95 45.43
C GLY A 62 -10.69 23.40 45.98
N GLU A 63 -11.75 24.14 45.72
CA GLU A 63 -13.13 23.73 46.03
C GLU A 63 -13.57 22.58 45.10
N ARG A 64 -14.35 21.63 45.62
CA ARG A 64 -14.76 20.41 44.90
C ARG A 64 -13.57 19.57 44.39
N ARG A 65 -12.48 19.54 45.16
CA ARG A 65 -11.33 18.64 44.93
C ARG A 65 -11.73 17.17 44.99
N LEU A 66 -10.96 16.31 44.32
CA LEU A 66 -11.09 14.86 44.41
C LEU A 66 -10.58 14.34 45.77
N SER A 67 -11.17 13.26 46.27
CA SER A 67 -10.73 12.65 47.54
C SER A 67 -9.47 11.79 47.35
N PRO A 68 -8.45 11.90 48.22
CA PRO A 68 -7.30 10.98 48.23
C PRO A 68 -7.68 9.50 48.46
N HIS A 69 -8.87 9.25 49.01
CA HIS A 69 -9.41 7.90 49.25
C HIS A 69 -10.24 7.36 48.08
N THR A 70 -10.26 8.04 46.93
CA THR A 70 -10.96 7.57 45.74
C THR A 70 -10.24 6.35 45.15
N SER A 71 -10.96 5.24 45.01
CA SER A 71 -10.45 3.98 44.46
C SER A 71 -10.87 3.75 43.01
N ARG A 72 -11.98 4.33 42.56
CA ARG A 72 -12.44 4.30 41.16
C ARG A 72 -13.09 5.61 40.78
N ILE A 73 -12.89 6.03 39.54
CA ILE A 73 -13.53 7.22 38.96
C ILE A 73 -14.32 6.76 37.73
N PHE A 74 -15.64 6.96 37.75
CA PHE A 74 -16.51 6.72 36.59
C PHE A 74 -17.24 8.01 36.23
N VAL A 75 -16.99 8.54 35.03
CA VAL A 75 -17.57 9.78 34.52
C VAL A 75 -18.30 9.48 33.23
N SER A 76 -19.58 9.85 33.15
CA SER A 76 -20.40 9.51 31.98
C SER A 76 -21.33 10.62 31.51
N ASN A 77 -21.60 10.61 30.20
CA ASN A 77 -22.61 11.44 29.53
C ASN A 77 -22.42 12.96 29.72
N CYS A 78 -21.17 13.43 29.78
CA CYS A 78 -20.82 14.85 30.01
C CYS A 78 -20.43 15.57 28.71
N SER A 79 -20.88 16.82 28.57
CA SER A 79 -20.60 17.68 27.42
C SER A 79 -19.12 18.10 27.35
N SER A 80 -18.59 18.60 28.47
CA SER A 80 -17.17 18.93 28.66
C SER A 80 -16.67 18.34 29.98
N VAL A 81 -15.48 17.74 29.96
CA VAL A 81 -14.75 17.31 31.15
C VAL A 81 -13.33 17.86 31.07
N ILE A 82 -12.87 18.51 32.13
CA ILE A 82 -11.46 18.96 32.24
C ILE A 82 -10.79 18.15 33.34
N LEU A 83 -9.79 17.34 33.00
CA LEU A 83 -8.89 16.71 33.97
C LEU A 83 -7.64 17.57 34.12
N ARG A 84 -7.49 18.23 35.28
CA ARG A 84 -6.35 19.10 35.59
C ARG A 84 -5.07 18.32 35.84
N ASP A 85 -3.98 19.06 35.79
CA ASP A 85 -2.63 18.63 36.13
C ASP A 85 -2.58 17.94 37.50
N SER A 86 -1.88 16.80 37.55
CA SER A 86 -1.65 15.99 38.76
C SER A 86 -2.90 15.61 39.57
N SER A 87 -4.10 15.66 38.96
CA SER A 87 -5.40 15.45 39.64
C SER A 87 -5.52 14.11 40.38
N LEU A 88 -4.81 13.09 39.90
CA LEU A 88 -4.86 11.72 40.42
C LEU A 88 -3.68 11.37 41.36
N SER A 89 -2.68 12.25 41.47
CA SER A 89 -1.41 12.00 42.17
C SER A 89 -1.55 11.69 43.67
N SER A 90 -2.60 12.24 44.30
CA SER A 90 -2.90 12.06 45.72
C SER A 90 -3.65 10.75 46.04
N MET A 91 -4.14 10.04 45.02
CA MET A 91 -4.96 8.83 45.19
C MET A 91 -4.08 7.60 45.30
N THR A 92 -3.80 7.16 46.53
CA THR A 92 -2.90 6.02 46.82
C THR A 92 -3.57 4.65 46.74
N GLY A 93 -4.84 4.59 46.33
CA GLY A 93 -5.63 3.36 46.21
C GLY A 93 -6.47 3.32 44.94
N LEU A 94 -6.12 4.13 43.93
CA LEU A 94 -6.82 4.20 42.66
C LEU A 94 -6.62 2.90 41.88
N GLN A 95 -7.68 2.39 41.25
CA GLN A 95 -7.70 1.14 40.49
C GLN A 95 -8.21 1.35 39.06
N SER A 96 -9.25 2.17 38.86
CA SER A 96 -9.75 2.49 37.51
C SER A 96 -10.17 3.95 37.35
N VAL A 97 -9.99 4.45 36.14
CA VAL A 97 -10.50 5.75 35.66
C VAL A 97 -11.18 5.53 34.32
N ASP A 98 -12.49 5.69 34.32
CA ASP A 98 -13.38 5.30 33.24
C ASP A 98 -14.19 6.52 32.76
N PHE A 99 -13.96 6.94 31.52
CA PHE A 99 -14.68 8.04 30.85
C PHE A 99 -15.56 7.47 29.73
N LEU A 100 -16.87 7.70 29.78
CA LEU A 100 -17.85 7.14 28.83
C LEU A 100 -18.78 8.21 28.25
N ASN A 101 -18.91 8.27 26.92
CA ASN A 101 -19.79 9.22 26.23
C ASN A 101 -19.48 10.68 26.61
N ILE A 102 -18.23 11.11 26.39
CA ILE A 102 -17.76 12.46 26.77
C ILE A 102 -17.61 13.33 25.51
N GLY A 103 -18.40 14.40 25.42
CA GLY A 103 -18.43 15.28 24.24
C GLY A 103 -17.08 15.90 23.92
N ASN A 104 -16.40 16.43 24.94
CA ASN A 104 -15.02 16.92 24.87
C ASN A 104 -14.29 16.63 26.19
N LEU A 105 -13.21 15.85 26.14
CA LEU A 105 -12.32 15.60 27.26
C LEU A 105 -11.03 16.40 27.09
N THR A 106 -10.90 17.48 27.85
CA THR A 106 -9.70 18.32 27.89
C THR A 106 -8.74 17.79 28.94
N LEU A 107 -7.56 17.38 28.49
CA LEU A 107 -6.51 16.81 29.34
C LEU A 107 -5.38 17.81 29.53
N ALA A 108 -5.01 18.09 30.79
CA ALA A 108 -3.78 18.80 31.12
C ALA A 108 -2.54 17.89 31.01
N ARG A 109 -1.33 18.47 31.07
CA ARG A 109 -0.10 17.70 31.28
C ARG A 109 -0.18 16.98 32.63
N GLN A 110 0.36 15.75 32.72
CA GLN A 110 0.35 14.94 33.94
C GLN A 110 -1.06 14.75 34.54
N SER A 111 -2.12 14.84 33.72
CA SER A 111 -3.50 14.65 34.17
C SER A 111 -3.76 13.20 34.61
N PHE A 112 -3.09 12.23 33.98
CA PHE A 112 -2.98 10.84 34.42
C PHE A 112 -1.64 10.56 35.11
N GLU A 113 -1.28 11.41 36.07
CA GLU A 113 -0.19 11.12 37.01
C GLU A 113 -0.69 10.26 38.17
N ILE A 114 -0.21 9.02 38.19
CA ILE A 114 -0.59 8.01 39.17
C ILE A 114 0.35 8.08 40.38
N SER A 115 -0.22 7.99 41.59
CA SER A 115 0.55 7.90 42.82
C SER A 115 1.45 6.67 42.83
N SER A 116 2.72 6.80 43.22
CA SER A 116 3.69 5.68 43.29
C SER A 116 3.34 4.57 44.30
N ARG A 117 2.23 4.73 45.03
CA ARG A 117 1.64 3.71 45.93
C ARG A 117 0.47 2.94 45.30
N SER A 118 -0.08 3.46 44.21
CA SER A 118 -1.10 2.78 43.40
C SER A 118 -0.38 2.01 42.29
N SER A 119 -0.70 0.73 42.15
CA SER A 119 -0.20 -0.13 41.07
C SER A 119 -1.36 -0.72 40.28
N HIS A 120 -1.09 -1.11 39.03
CA HIS A 120 -2.07 -1.68 38.12
C HIS A 120 -3.33 -0.82 37.90
N VAL A 121 -3.17 0.51 37.79
CA VAL A 121 -4.28 1.39 37.43
C VAL A 121 -4.73 1.11 36.00
N LYS A 122 -6.04 1.12 35.76
CA LYS A 122 -6.67 0.95 34.44
C LYS A 122 -7.34 2.23 33.99
N ILE A 123 -7.07 2.64 32.76
CA ILE A 123 -7.59 3.87 32.16
C ILE A 123 -8.42 3.47 30.93
N SER A 124 -9.70 3.84 30.91
CA SER A 124 -10.60 3.56 29.80
C SER A 124 -11.32 4.81 29.34
N LEU A 125 -11.21 5.11 28.05
CA LEU A 125 -11.87 6.24 27.39
C LEU A 125 -12.72 5.68 26.26
N LYS A 126 -14.05 5.84 26.36
CA LYS A 126 -15.02 5.24 25.45
C LYS A 126 -15.98 6.28 24.90
N ASN A 127 -16.16 6.31 23.58
CA ASN A 127 -17.03 7.26 22.87
C ASN A 127 -16.73 8.72 23.31
N ALA A 128 -15.48 9.16 23.16
CA ALA A 128 -15.02 10.46 23.62
C ALA A 128 -14.32 11.25 22.50
N SER A 129 -14.36 12.59 22.57
CA SER A 129 -13.50 13.45 21.74
C SER A 129 -12.42 14.10 22.60
N ILE A 130 -11.18 14.10 22.10
CA ILE A 130 -10.01 14.69 22.75
C ILE A 130 -9.33 15.62 21.73
N VAL A 131 -9.42 16.93 21.93
CA VAL A 131 -8.79 17.89 21.00
C VAL A 131 -7.26 17.74 20.97
N LEU A 132 -6.65 17.52 22.14
CA LEU A 132 -5.20 17.38 22.30
C LEU A 132 -4.87 16.39 23.42
N LEU A 133 -4.08 15.36 23.10
CA LEU A 133 -3.30 14.61 24.09
C LEU A 133 -1.97 15.36 24.30
N PRO A 134 -1.75 16.04 25.44
CA PRO A 134 -0.54 16.84 25.65
C PRO A 134 0.68 15.95 25.95
N SER A 135 1.88 16.56 25.89
CA SER A 135 3.12 15.94 26.35
C SER A 135 3.02 15.51 27.82
N PHE A 136 3.55 14.33 28.15
CA PHE A 136 3.59 13.75 29.49
C PHE A 136 2.21 13.66 30.14
N VAL A 137 1.17 13.31 29.37
CA VAL A 137 -0.20 13.19 29.90
C VAL A 137 -0.33 12.00 30.87
N PHE A 138 0.39 10.91 30.61
CA PHE A 138 0.51 9.74 31.49
C PHE A 138 1.85 9.74 32.25
N ASN A 139 1.82 9.42 33.54
CA ASN A 139 3.01 9.26 34.39
C ASN A 139 2.75 8.21 35.49
N GLY A 140 3.56 7.14 35.55
CA GLY A 140 3.53 6.14 36.63
C GLY A 140 3.19 4.72 36.20
N ASP A 141 2.82 3.88 37.18
CA ASP A 141 2.41 2.48 37.01
C ASP A 141 0.95 2.42 36.52
N VAL A 142 0.79 2.13 35.23
CA VAL A 142 -0.51 2.03 34.56
C VAL A 142 -0.56 0.71 33.81
N SER A 143 -1.28 -0.28 34.34
CA SER A 143 -1.43 -1.60 33.71
C SER A 143 -2.10 -1.55 32.34
N ALA A 144 -3.14 -0.74 32.17
CA ALA A 144 -3.90 -0.73 30.92
C ALA A 144 -4.39 0.66 30.55
N ILE A 145 -4.17 1.04 29.29
CA ILE A 145 -4.73 2.24 28.67
C ILE A 145 -5.53 1.80 27.45
N SER A 146 -6.83 2.13 27.45
CA SER A 146 -7.76 1.75 26.39
C SER A 146 -8.53 2.96 25.88
N PHE A 147 -8.48 3.16 24.56
CA PHE A 147 -9.30 4.12 23.82
C PHE A 147 -10.23 3.33 22.90
N GLU A 148 -11.55 3.55 23.01
CA GLU A 148 -12.58 2.86 22.22
C GLU A 148 -13.52 3.88 21.57
N ASN A 149 -13.60 3.91 20.24
CA ASN A 149 -14.36 4.88 19.45
C ASN A 149 -14.03 6.34 19.84
N VAL A 150 -12.74 6.63 20.05
CA VAL A 150 -12.26 7.96 20.48
C VAL A 150 -11.76 8.77 19.28
N GLN A 151 -12.20 10.02 19.18
CA GLN A 151 -11.66 11.01 18.24
C GLN A 151 -10.52 11.79 18.92
N ILE A 152 -9.37 11.90 18.25
CA ILE A 152 -8.16 12.55 18.79
C ILE A 152 -7.64 13.55 17.76
N GLY A 153 -7.83 14.85 17.99
CA GLY A 153 -7.36 15.89 17.07
C GLY A 153 -5.83 15.90 16.92
N LYS A 154 -5.13 15.82 18.06
CA LYS A 154 -3.66 15.82 18.06
C LYS A 154 -3.04 15.00 19.19
N ILE A 155 -2.07 14.15 18.86
CA ILE A 155 -1.14 13.57 19.83
C ILE A 155 0.14 14.40 19.89
N GLY A 156 0.41 15.00 21.04
CA GLY A 156 1.61 15.77 21.31
C GLY A 156 2.86 14.89 21.44
N ALA A 157 4.03 15.47 21.18
CA ALA A 157 5.30 14.79 21.43
C ALA A 157 5.42 14.40 22.91
N PHE A 158 5.92 13.20 23.19
CA PHE A 158 6.06 12.62 24.53
C PHE A 158 4.74 12.43 25.30
N ALA A 159 3.59 12.33 24.63
CA ALA A 159 2.32 11.99 25.29
C ALA A 159 2.43 10.65 26.05
N PHE A 160 3.07 9.65 25.43
CA PHE A 160 3.36 8.35 26.02
C PHE A 160 4.88 8.21 26.18
N ALA A 161 5.41 8.56 27.36
CA ALA A 161 6.85 8.55 27.63
C ALA A 161 7.25 8.10 29.05
N ASN A 162 6.38 8.27 30.05
CA ASN A 162 6.65 7.91 31.44
C ASN A 162 5.70 6.79 31.91
N LEU A 163 5.56 5.77 31.07
CA LEU A 163 4.82 4.55 31.38
C LEU A 163 5.79 3.48 31.87
N HIS A 164 5.39 2.73 32.88
CA HIS A 164 6.14 1.63 33.47
C HIS A 164 5.19 0.47 33.76
N GLY A 165 5.58 -0.76 33.40
CA GLY A 165 4.78 -1.95 33.71
C GLY A 165 3.41 -1.99 33.01
N THR A 166 3.28 -1.35 31.85
CA THR A 166 2.02 -1.35 31.11
C THR A 166 1.80 -2.69 30.42
N GLU A 167 0.78 -3.43 30.83
CA GLU A 167 0.35 -4.68 30.20
C GLU A 167 -0.24 -4.39 28.81
N ILE A 168 -1.17 -3.42 28.71
CA ILE A 168 -1.95 -3.20 27.47
C ILE A 168 -2.05 -1.71 27.12
N LEU A 169 -1.63 -1.36 25.91
CA LEU A 169 -1.96 -0.08 25.25
C LEU A 169 -2.82 -0.38 24.01
N ARG A 170 -4.11 -0.05 24.07
CA ARG A 170 -5.09 -0.36 23.02
C ARG A 170 -5.77 0.90 22.47
N PHE A 171 -5.75 1.02 21.15
CA PHE A 171 -6.58 1.93 20.37
C PHE A 171 -7.58 1.08 19.55
N GLU A 172 -8.87 1.33 19.71
CA GLU A 172 -9.96 0.62 19.05
C GLU A 172 -10.91 1.61 18.37
N ASN A 173 -11.02 1.52 17.04
CA ASN A 173 -11.79 2.44 16.20
C ASN A 173 -11.47 3.92 16.47
N CYS A 174 -10.21 4.23 16.78
CA CYS A 174 -9.79 5.59 17.10
C CYS A 174 -9.47 6.39 15.84
N HIS A 175 -10.02 7.60 15.73
CA HIS A 175 -9.70 8.51 14.64
C HIS A 175 -8.72 9.58 15.13
N VAL A 176 -7.43 9.39 14.81
CA VAL A 176 -6.38 10.38 15.07
C VAL A 176 -6.22 11.26 13.85
N GLU A 177 -6.45 12.57 13.97
CA GLU A 177 -6.26 13.54 12.88
C GLU A 177 -4.77 13.82 12.66
N SER A 178 -4.01 14.07 13.73
CA SER A 178 -2.57 14.37 13.64
C SER A 178 -1.74 13.83 14.80
N MET A 179 -0.47 13.49 14.52
CA MET A 179 0.53 13.11 15.51
C MET A 179 1.78 13.96 15.36
N GLN A 180 2.50 14.18 16.47
CA GLN A 180 3.85 14.74 16.44
C GLN A 180 4.91 13.62 16.46
N SER A 181 6.09 13.90 15.92
CA SER A 181 7.25 13.02 16.10
C SER A 181 7.52 12.79 17.59
N GLN A 182 7.89 11.57 17.96
CA GLN A 182 8.15 11.12 19.33
C GLN A 182 6.93 11.20 20.26
N ALA A 183 5.71 11.12 19.72
CA ALA A 183 4.47 11.00 20.51
C ALA A 183 4.51 9.82 21.49
N PHE A 184 5.08 8.70 21.05
CA PHE A 184 5.35 7.49 21.84
C PHE A 184 6.86 7.29 21.92
N LYS A 185 7.45 7.25 23.13
CA LYS A 185 8.91 7.21 23.29
C LYS A 185 9.37 6.52 24.56
N LYS A 186 10.29 5.55 24.44
CA LYS A 186 11.06 4.98 25.56
C LYS A 186 10.21 4.49 26.74
N PHE A 187 9.20 3.68 26.45
CA PHE A 187 8.49 2.90 27.44
C PHE A 187 8.40 1.43 27.00
N ASP A 188 8.18 0.56 27.97
CA ASP A 188 7.87 -0.86 27.85
C ASP A 188 6.36 -1.11 27.85
N VAL A 189 5.89 -2.06 27.05
CA VAL A 189 4.50 -2.55 27.05
C VAL A 189 4.44 -4.03 26.69
N GLU A 190 3.53 -4.82 27.28
CA GLU A 190 3.38 -6.22 26.86
C GLU A 190 2.65 -6.33 25.51
N HIS A 191 1.52 -5.65 25.37
CA HIS A 191 0.65 -5.66 24.18
C HIS A 191 0.38 -4.24 23.67
N PHE A 192 0.80 -3.94 22.43
CA PHE A 192 0.46 -2.70 21.72
C PHE A 192 -0.50 -3.03 20.57
N HIS A 193 -1.77 -2.63 20.70
CA HIS A 193 -2.81 -2.93 19.73
C HIS A 193 -3.44 -1.65 19.17
N ALA A 194 -3.45 -1.50 17.85
CA ALA A 194 -4.28 -0.55 17.13
C ALA A 194 -5.20 -1.31 16.18
N ILE A 195 -6.51 -1.24 16.44
CA ILE A 195 -7.54 -2.05 15.78
C ILE A 195 -8.63 -1.10 15.25
N GLY A 196 -8.76 -0.99 13.93
CA GLY A 196 -9.68 -0.07 13.27
C GLY A 196 -9.26 1.41 13.40
N GLY A 197 -10.01 2.27 12.72
CA GLY A 197 -9.79 3.72 12.76
C GLY A 197 -8.63 4.19 11.88
N SER A 198 -8.01 5.31 12.23
CA SER A 198 -6.99 5.95 11.40
C SER A 198 -5.94 6.72 12.19
N PHE A 199 -4.72 6.74 11.67
CA PHE A 199 -3.55 7.43 12.23
C PHE A 199 -3.16 8.70 11.44
N GLY A 200 -4.16 9.34 10.83
CA GLY A 200 -4.05 10.63 10.15
C GLY A 200 -3.43 10.57 8.75
N GLU A 201 -3.39 11.71 8.07
CA GLU A 201 -2.83 11.82 6.72
C GLU A 201 -1.30 11.65 6.68
N ASN A 202 -0.62 11.77 7.82
CA ASN A 202 0.84 11.70 7.90
C ASN A 202 1.25 11.19 9.29
N VAL A 203 1.92 10.03 9.34
CA VAL A 203 2.58 9.46 10.51
C VAL A 203 4.04 9.90 10.48
N PRO A 204 4.48 10.87 11.31
CA PRO A 204 5.83 11.41 11.23
C PRO A 204 6.94 10.39 11.50
N SER A 205 8.17 10.73 11.10
CA SER A 205 9.36 9.99 11.51
C SER A 205 9.46 9.96 13.04
N ARG A 206 9.85 8.80 13.57
CA ARG A 206 10.01 8.54 15.01
C ARG A 206 8.72 8.74 15.82
N THR A 207 7.53 8.51 15.25
CA THR A 207 6.26 8.63 16.00
C THR A 207 6.20 7.62 17.14
N LEU A 208 6.54 6.36 16.85
CA LEU A 208 6.89 5.34 17.84
C LEU A 208 8.42 5.25 17.87
N ASN A 209 9.04 5.73 18.95
CA ASN A 209 10.50 5.85 19.05
C ASN A 209 11.07 5.08 20.23
N ASP A 210 11.76 3.97 19.94
CA ASP A 210 12.52 3.21 20.94
C ASP A 210 11.59 2.64 22.02
N ILE A 211 10.47 2.04 21.58
CA ILE A 211 9.48 1.35 22.42
C ILE A 211 9.88 -0.12 22.51
N GLU A 212 9.85 -0.72 23.70
CA GLU A 212 9.95 -2.16 23.85
C GLU A 212 8.54 -2.75 23.98
N VAL A 213 8.21 -3.71 23.10
CA VAL A 213 6.96 -4.46 23.13
C VAL A 213 7.32 -5.90 23.47
N HIS A 214 6.75 -6.51 24.51
CA HIS A 214 7.21 -7.83 24.97
C HIS A 214 6.50 -9.02 24.33
N GLN A 215 5.20 -8.92 24.02
CA GLN A 215 4.40 -9.99 23.43
C GLN A 215 4.02 -9.64 21.99
N GLU A 216 3.09 -8.68 21.82
CA GLU A 216 2.38 -8.50 20.55
C GLU A 216 2.33 -7.02 20.13
N PHE A 217 2.69 -6.77 18.88
CA PHE A 217 2.44 -5.51 18.19
C PHE A 217 1.45 -5.77 17.06
N ILE A 218 0.25 -5.19 17.15
CA ILE A 218 -0.83 -5.40 16.18
C ILE A 218 -1.28 -4.05 15.61
N LEU A 219 -1.24 -3.96 14.27
CA LEU A 219 -2.00 -3.01 13.47
C LEU A 219 -3.02 -3.83 12.66
N ASP A 220 -4.31 -3.64 12.94
CA ASP A 220 -5.40 -4.34 12.25
C ASP A 220 -6.45 -3.33 11.76
N GLY A 221 -6.73 -3.26 10.47
CA GLY A 221 -7.79 -2.39 9.94
C GLY A 221 -7.54 -0.88 10.10
N VAL A 222 -6.27 -0.45 10.25
CA VAL A 222 -5.89 0.95 10.46
C VAL A 222 -5.61 1.65 9.13
N ASP A 223 -6.21 2.82 8.91
CA ASP A 223 -5.88 3.71 7.78
C ASP A 223 -4.73 4.68 8.15
N MET A 224 -3.73 4.77 7.28
CA MET A 224 -2.55 5.61 7.41
C MET A 224 -2.27 6.29 6.07
N GLY A 225 -2.22 7.63 6.03
CA GLY A 225 -1.87 8.38 4.82
C GLY A 225 -0.41 8.17 4.41
N THR A 226 0.49 9.07 4.82
CA THR A 226 1.94 8.93 4.58
C THR A 226 2.63 8.37 5.82
N VAL A 227 3.21 7.18 5.72
CA VAL A 227 4.09 6.62 6.76
C VAL A 227 5.53 7.00 6.45
N ARG A 228 6.08 7.90 7.27
CA ARG A 228 7.42 8.45 7.07
C ARG A 228 8.54 7.47 7.43
N SER A 229 9.74 7.71 6.91
CA SER A 229 10.94 6.94 7.25
C SER A 229 11.15 6.86 8.77
N ALA A 230 11.36 5.64 9.26
CA ALA A 230 11.47 5.29 10.67
C ALA A 230 10.33 5.84 11.55
N ALA A 231 9.09 5.87 11.06
CA ALA A 231 7.90 6.18 11.84
C ALA A 231 7.69 5.21 13.00
N PHE A 232 7.95 3.92 12.76
CA PHE A 232 7.82 2.82 13.71
C PHE A 232 9.20 2.27 14.09
N ILE A 233 9.71 2.63 15.28
CA ILE A 233 10.97 2.12 15.85
C ILE A 233 10.64 1.36 17.13
N LEU A 234 10.55 0.03 17.05
CA LEU A 234 10.14 -0.83 18.14
C LEU A 234 10.97 -2.13 18.23
N LYS A 235 11.09 -2.66 19.44
CA LYS A 235 11.97 -3.79 19.78
C LYS A 235 11.26 -4.82 20.64
N GLY A 236 11.67 -6.08 20.54
CA GLY A 236 11.28 -7.16 21.43
C GLY A 236 9.98 -7.94 21.16
N PRO A 237 9.03 -7.57 20.26
CA PRO A 237 7.75 -8.29 20.20
C PRO A 237 7.97 -9.71 19.73
N ARG A 238 7.25 -10.67 20.30
CA ARG A 238 7.23 -12.06 19.81
C ARG A 238 6.43 -12.19 18.52
N THR A 239 5.36 -11.41 18.38
CA THR A 239 4.51 -11.41 17.18
C THR A 239 4.32 -9.98 16.68
N VAL A 240 4.56 -9.76 15.39
CA VAL A 240 4.29 -8.50 14.69
C VAL A 240 3.21 -8.76 13.65
N THR A 241 2.03 -8.17 13.82
CA THR A 241 0.92 -8.30 12.85
C THR A 241 0.57 -6.94 12.26
N ILE A 242 0.59 -6.85 10.94
CA ILE A 242 0.10 -5.71 10.15
C ILE A 242 -0.91 -6.29 9.17
N GLN A 243 -2.20 -6.17 9.47
CA GLN A 243 -3.25 -6.80 8.68
C GLN A 243 -4.42 -5.88 8.36
N ASN A 244 -5.07 -6.10 7.22
CA ASN A 244 -6.28 -5.36 6.79
C ASN A 244 -6.10 -3.81 6.74
N CYS A 245 -4.86 -3.29 6.79
CA CYS A 245 -4.59 -1.86 6.88
C CYS A 245 -4.58 -1.22 5.48
N VAL A 246 -4.89 0.08 5.44
CA VAL A 246 -4.75 0.91 4.23
C VAL A 246 -3.60 1.87 4.45
N LEU A 247 -2.63 1.87 3.54
CA LEU A 247 -1.41 2.67 3.62
C LEU A 247 -1.22 3.46 2.33
N GLY A 248 -1.30 4.79 2.42
CA GLY A 248 -1.16 5.68 1.28
C GLY A 248 0.25 5.69 0.68
N ASN A 249 1.24 6.22 1.40
CA ASN A 249 2.63 6.29 0.94
C ASN A 249 3.57 5.81 2.04
N VAL A 250 4.22 4.66 1.83
CA VAL A 250 5.20 4.08 2.76
C VAL A 250 6.61 4.44 2.31
N GLU A 251 7.28 5.30 3.07
CA GLU A 251 8.66 5.70 2.80
C GLU A 251 9.68 4.60 3.17
N SER A 252 10.91 4.76 2.69
CA SER A 252 12.03 3.88 2.96
C SER A 252 12.28 3.73 4.47
N ASP A 253 12.57 2.52 4.95
CA ASP A 253 12.76 2.22 6.37
C ASP A 253 11.60 2.69 7.29
N ALA A 254 10.36 2.80 6.79
CA ALA A 254 9.18 3.17 7.60
C ALA A 254 9.04 2.33 8.87
N PHE A 255 9.33 1.03 8.75
CA PHE A 255 9.29 0.03 9.81
C PHE A 255 10.71 -0.41 10.21
N VAL A 256 11.19 0.09 11.35
CA VAL A 256 12.44 -0.31 12.00
C VAL A 256 12.08 -1.19 13.21
N ILE A 257 11.86 -2.47 12.94
CA ILE A 257 11.31 -3.43 13.90
C ILE A 257 12.35 -4.51 14.18
N THR A 258 12.69 -4.72 15.46
CA THR A 258 13.49 -5.88 15.89
C THR A 258 12.61 -6.82 16.70
N THR A 259 12.16 -7.92 16.10
CA THR A 259 11.23 -8.90 16.72
C THR A 259 11.95 -10.16 17.24
N ARG A 260 11.38 -10.82 18.24
CA ARG A 260 11.83 -12.11 18.78
C ARG A 260 11.17 -13.33 18.12
N GLY A 261 10.23 -13.12 17.20
CA GLY A 261 9.46 -14.19 16.56
C GLY A 261 8.91 -13.77 15.20
N ASP A 262 7.68 -14.19 14.89
CA ASP A 262 7.11 -14.12 13.54
C ASP A 262 6.56 -12.74 13.17
N VAL A 263 6.61 -12.44 11.87
CA VAL A 263 6.07 -11.22 11.26
C VAL A 263 5.00 -11.59 10.24
N ILE A 264 3.80 -11.03 10.40
CA ILE A 264 2.63 -11.32 9.55
C ILE A 264 2.16 -10.00 8.93
N ILE A 265 2.29 -9.87 7.62
CA ILE A 265 1.84 -8.73 6.83
C ILE A 265 0.85 -9.23 5.78
N LYS A 266 -0.46 -9.07 6.00
CA LYS A 266 -1.49 -9.65 5.10
C LYS A 266 -2.73 -8.78 4.89
N ASN A 267 -3.41 -8.95 3.76
CA ASN A 267 -4.66 -8.25 3.43
C ASN A 267 -4.54 -6.71 3.41
N ASN A 268 -3.34 -6.14 3.26
CA ASN A 268 -3.15 -4.68 3.28
C ASN A 268 -3.23 -4.07 1.88
N GLU A 269 -3.70 -2.82 1.79
CA GLU A 269 -3.64 -1.99 0.58
C GLU A 269 -2.49 -0.97 0.72
N PHE A 270 -1.49 -1.04 -0.16
CA PHE A 270 -0.40 -0.06 -0.24
C PHE A 270 -0.49 0.76 -1.52
N ARG A 271 -0.89 2.03 -1.47
CA ARG A 271 -1.03 2.85 -2.69
C ARG A 271 0.33 3.22 -3.30
N LYS A 272 1.34 3.51 -2.45
CA LYS A 272 2.74 3.67 -2.84
C LYS A 272 3.69 3.04 -1.81
N VAL A 273 4.68 2.28 -2.30
CA VAL A 273 5.78 1.72 -1.50
C VAL A 273 7.13 2.16 -2.08
N ASN A 274 7.91 2.92 -1.32
CA ASN A 274 9.26 3.33 -1.70
C ASN A 274 10.28 2.20 -1.48
N VAL A 275 11.47 2.34 -2.07
CA VAL A 275 12.59 1.40 -1.89
C VAL A 275 12.88 1.13 -0.40
N GLY A 276 13.07 -0.14 -0.02
CA GLY A 276 13.50 -0.53 1.32
C GLY A 276 12.47 -0.32 2.46
N ALA A 277 11.19 -0.08 2.17
CA ALA A 277 10.16 0.18 3.18
C ALA A 277 10.12 -0.82 4.37
N PHE A 278 10.36 -2.11 4.09
CA PHE A 278 10.33 -3.22 5.06
C PHE A 278 11.72 -3.77 5.42
N LEU A 279 12.80 -3.23 4.86
CA LEU A 279 14.15 -3.81 4.93
C LEU A 279 14.73 -3.82 6.36
N ARG A 280 14.22 -2.93 7.22
CA ARG A 280 14.63 -2.82 8.63
C ARG A 280 13.70 -3.52 9.61
N ILE A 281 12.81 -4.38 9.13
CA ILE A 281 12.22 -5.46 9.92
C ILE A 281 13.25 -6.59 10.01
N LYS A 282 13.68 -6.93 11.23
CA LYS A 282 14.74 -7.90 11.53
C LYS A 282 14.37 -8.77 12.73
N ALA A 283 14.92 -9.97 12.81
CA ALA A 283 14.83 -10.79 14.01
C ALA A 283 15.97 -10.42 14.98
N GLU A 284 15.72 -10.51 16.28
CA GLU A 284 16.76 -10.43 17.30
C GLU A 284 17.67 -11.67 17.15
N PRO A 285 19.01 -11.51 17.04
CA PRO A 285 19.91 -12.64 16.91
C PRO A 285 19.87 -13.49 18.18
N LEU A 286 19.24 -14.67 18.08
CA LEU A 286 19.10 -15.63 19.17
C LEU A 286 20.47 -15.96 19.78
N SER A 287 20.70 -15.40 20.96
CA SER A 287 21.91 -15.64 21.72
C SER A 287 21.87 -17.06 22.27
N THR A 288 22.59 -17.95 21.59
CA THR A 288 22.87 -19.38 21.89
C THR A 288 21.84 -20.45 21.49
N SER A 289 22.34 -21.39 20.69
CA SER A 289 22.10 -22.86 20.79
C SER A 289 20.73 -23.49 20.49
N SER A 290 19.64 -22.75 20.26
CA SER A 290 18.39 -23.41 19.82
C SER A 290 18.41 -23.73 18.31
N LEU A 291 18.37 -25.02 17.97
CA LEU A 291 18.06 -25.54 16.62
C LEU A 291 16.60 -25.28 16.17
N ALA A 292 15.85 -24.48 16.92
CA ALA A 292 14.54 -23.98 16.54
C ALA A 292 14.69 -23.06 15.31
N GLY A 293 13.82 -23.24 14.30
CA GLY A 293 13.98 -22.62 13.00
C GLY A 293 13.98 -21.09 13.02
N ARG A 294 14.56 -20.49 11.96
CA ARG A 294 14.46 -19.04 11.72
C ARG A 294 12.99 -18.60 11.80
N SER A 295 12.74 -17.46 12.44
CA SER A 295 11.43 -16.80 12.42
C SER A 295 10.89 -16.68 10.99
N THR A 296 9.58 -16.73 10.84
CA THR A 296 8.92 -16.59 9.55
C THR A 296 8.46 -15.15 9.32
N LEU A 297 8.62 -14.68 8.09
CA LEU A 297 8.00 -13.43 7.61
C LEU A 297 6.99 -13.79 6.53
N ILE A 298 5.72 -13.67 6.87
CA ILE A 298 4.57 -14.01 6.05
C ILE A 298 4.04 -12.73 5.40
N PHE A 299 4.21 -12.59 4.09
CA PHE A 299 3.70 -11.46 3.32
C PHE A 299 2.69 -11.97 2.28
N LYS A 300 1.39 -11.93 2.59
CA LYS A 300 0.35 -12.65 1.82
C LYS A 300 -0.89 -11.81 1.53
N ASN A 301 -1.45 -11.94 0.33
CA ASN A 301 -2.71 -11.26 -0.06
C ASN A 301 -2.66 -9.73 0.13
N ASN A 302 -1.55 -9.09 -0.22
CA ASN A 302 -1.42 -7.62 -0.14
C ASN A 302 -1.62 -7.01 -1.54
N THR A 303 -2.24 -5.83 -1.60
CA THR A 303 -2.43 -5.03 -2.82
C THR A 303 -1.42 -3.90 -2.88
N ILE A 304 -0.80 -3.66 -4.04
CA ILE A 304 0.17 -2.58 -4.27
C ILE A 304 -0.17 -1.79 -5.54
N GLY A 305 -0.49 -0.50 -5.42
CA GLY A 305 -0.82 0.37 -6.57
C GLY A 305 0.40 0.96 -7.28
N SER A 306 1.45 1.31 -6.53
CA SER A 306 2.70 1.82 -7.09
C SER A 306 3.88 1.46 -6.20
N PHE A 307 5.03 1.19 -6.83
CA PHE A 307 6.21 0.75 -6.11
C PHE A 307 7.49 1.19 -6.82
N GLU A 308 8.56 1.33 -6.04
CA GLU A 308 9.92 1.55 -6.54
C GLU A 308 10.70 0.21 -6.58
N ALA A 309 11.76 0.15 -7.39
CA ALA A 309 12.65 -1.01 -7.43
C ALA A 309 13.27 -1.28 -6.06
N GLY A 310 13.14 -2.51 -5.54
CA GLY A 310 13.60 -2.87 -4.20
C GLY A 310 12.69 -2.38 -3.05
N SER A 311 11.45 -2.01 -3.34
CA SER A 311 10.42 -1.70 -2.32
C SER A 311 10.10 -2.89 -1.41
N ILE A 312 9.94 -4.08 -2.00
CA ILE A 312 9.58 -5.33 -1.32
C ILE A 312 10.86 -6.13 -1.00
N MET A 313 11.68 -5.57 -0.10
CA MET A 313 12.90 -6.22 0.39
C MET A 313 12.80 -6.52 1.89
N PHE A 314 13.20 -7.73 2.27
CA PHE A 314 13.16 -8.25 3.64
C PHE A 314 14.51 -8.85 4.04
N ASP A 315 14.83 -8.85 5.33
CA ASP A 315 16.05 -9.46 5.85
C ASP A 315 15.99 -11.00 5.83
N ARG A 316 16.68 -11.61 4.86
CA ARG A 316 16.79 -13.07 4.71
C ARG A 316 17.80 -13.75 5.64
N GLN A 317 18.65 -12.99 6.32
CA GLN A 317 19.54 -13.56 7.34
C GLN A 317 18.73 -13.88 8.60
N SER A 318 17.80 -12.99 8.93
CA SER A 318 16.87 -13.09 10.04
C SER A 318 15.70 -14.05 9.79
N PHE A 319 15.05 -13.98 8.62
CA PHE A 319 13.76 -14.64 8.39
C PHE A 319 13.76 -15.68 7.27
N ARG A 320 12.89 -16.68 7.43
CA ARG A 320 12.32 -17.43 6.30
C ARG A 320 11.14 -16.64 5.74
N VAL A 321 11.28 -16.10 4.52
CA VAL A 321 10.24 -15.27 3.89
C VAL A 321 9.26 -16.14 3.09
N GLU A 322 7.97 -16.01 3.38
CA GLU A 322 6.87 -16.59 2.61
C GLU A 322 6.08 -15.49 1.89
N LEU A 323 6.03 -15.57 0.56
CA LEU A 323 5.36 -14.59 -0.31
C LEU A 323 4.28 -15.27 -1.14
N ASP A 324 3.05 -14.77 -1.03
CA ASP A 324 1.89 -15.36 -1.70
C ASP A 324 0.87 -14.28 -2.11
N SER A 325 0.22 -14.47 -3.25
CA SER A 325 -0.95 -13.69 -3.68
C SER A 325 -0.75 -12.17 -3.58
N LEU A 326 0.41 -11.67 -4.01
CA LEU A 326 0.67 -10.24 -4.10
C LEU A 326 -0.02 -9.67 -5.34
N TYR A 327 -1.01 -8.81 -5.11
CA TYR A 327 -1.78 -8.16 -6.16
C TYR A 327 -1.21 -6.79 -6.49
N ILE A 328 -0.97 -6.53 -7.77
CA ILE A 328 -0.56 -5.22 -8.27
C ILE A 328 -1.78 -4.59 -8.92
N ASP A 329 -2.21 -3.44 -8.40
CA ASP A 329 -3.38 -2.71 -8.88
C ASP A 329 -3.05 -1.90 -10.14
N ARG A 330 -2.63 -2.62 -11.18
CA ARG A 330 -2.35 -2.13 -12.53
C ARG A 330 -2.73 -3.18 -13.55
N GLN A 331 -3.12 -2.73 -14.74
CA GLN A 331 -3.40 -3.62 -15.87
C GLN A 331 -2.14 -4.39 -16.27
N CYS A 332 -2.27 -5.71 -16.44
CA CYS A 332 -1.20 -6.57 -16.90
C CYS A 332 -0.70 -6.12 -18.30
N ASP A 333 0.58 -5.80 -18.43
CA ASP A 333 1.22 -5.46 -19.71
C ASP A 333 2.50 -6.28 -19.91
N CYS A 334 2.59 -6.98 -21.04
CA CYS A 334 3.77 -7.74 -21.47
C CYS A 334 5.06 -6.91 -21.51
N SER A 335 4.99 -5.59 -21.72
CA SER A 335 6.15 -4.70 -21.71
C SER A 335 6.66 -4.40 -20.29
N LEU A 336 5.76 -4.36 -19.30
CA LEU A 336 6.06 -4.02 -17.92
C LEU A 336 6.31 -5.24 -17.04
N LEU A 337 5.73 -6.41 -17.38
CA LEU A 337 5.91 -7.65 -16.62
C LEU A 337 7.38 -8.00 -16.33
N PRO A 338 8.34 -7.95 -17.29
CA PRO A 338 9.75 -8.20 -16.99
C PRO A 338 10.34 -7.18 -16.01
N THR A 339 9.97 -5.91 -16.13
CA THR A 339 10.40 -4.82 -15.23
C THR A 339 9.85 -5.02 -13.84
N TRP A 340 8.54 -5.28 -13.69
CA TRP A 340 7.91 -5.57 -12.39
C TRP A 340 8.48 -6.83 -11.76
N LYS A 341 8.68 -7.89 -12.55
CA LYS A 341 9.32 -9.13 -12.11
C LYS A 341 10.69 -8.82 -11.53
N ASN A 342 11.53 -8.03 -12.21
CA ASN A 342 12.87 -7.62 -11.75
C ASN A 342 12.88 -6.63 -10.56
N ASP A 343 11.97 -5.66 -10.53
CA ASP A 343 11.90 -4.61 -9.51
C ASP A 343 11.35 -5.14 -8.17
N ILE A 344 10.48 -6.16 -8.25
CA ILE A 344 9.99 -6.96 -7.13
C ILE A 344 10.94 -8.15 -6.86
N ASP A 345 11.74 -8.61 -7.84
CA ASP A 345 12.69 -9.70 -7.63
C ASP A 345 13.85 -9.28 -6.71
N ILE A 346 13.63 -9.50 -5.43
CA ILE A 346 14.23 -10.62 -4.70
C ILE A 346 15.50 -11.27 -5.29
N LEU A 347 15.56 -11.69 -6.55
CA LEU A 347 16.80 -12.18 -7.17
C LEU A 347 17.87 -11.09 -7.35
N ASN A 348 17.48 -9.83 -7.60
CA ASN A 348 18.37 -8.66 -7.58
C ASN A 348 18.52 -8.04 -6.18
N TYR A 349 18.24 -8.81 -5.12
CA TYR A 349 18.49 -8.36 -3.74
C TYR A 349 19.94 -7.94 -3.54
N SER A 350 20.91 -8.66 -4.11
CA SER A 350 22.33 -8.30 -4.02
C SER A 350 22.62 -6.91 -4.63
N GLY A 351 22.09 -6.60 -5.81
CA GLY A 351 22.31 -5.31 -6.48
C GLY A 351 21.57 -4.15 -5.81
N ALA A 352 20.30 -4.34 -5.43
CA ALA A 352 19.52 -3.33 -4.72
C ALA A 352 20.04 -3.08 -3.30
N TYR A 353 20.36 -4.15 -2.55
CA TYR A 353 20.92 -4.06 -1.20
C TYR A 353 22.31 -3.42 -1.21
N ALA A 354 23.18 -3.80 -2.16
CA ALA A 354 24.48 -3.15 -2.31
C ALA A 354 24.30 -1.66 -2.64
N LYS A 355 23.44 -1.30 -3.59
CA LYS A 355 23.17 0.11 -3.92
C LYS A 355 22.63 0.94 -2.74
N TYR A 356 21.85 0.32 -1.85
CA TYR A 356 21.22 1.01 -0.71
C TYR A 356 22.11 1.06 0.55
N HIS A 357 22.87 0.01 0.86
CA HIS A 357 23.74 -0.05 2.05
C HIS A 357 25.22 0.27 1.79
N LEU A 358 25.70 0.08 0.56
CA LEU A 358 27.09 0.29 0.14
C LEU A 358 27.09 1.35 -0.97
N GLY A 359 27.01 2.60 -0.56
CA GLY A 359 27.14 3.76 -1.44
C GLY A 359 28.52 3.80 -2.12
N ALA A 360 28.61 3.14 -3.28
CA ALA A 360 29.79 2.91 -4.09
C ALA A 360 30.86 1.94 -3.53
N GLU A 361 31.62 1.40 -4.48
CA GLU A 361 32.84 0.59 -4.37
C GLU A 361 32.76 -0.87 -3.87
N VAL A 362 32.73 -1.73 -4.89
CA VAL A 362 33.02 -3.17 -4.95
C VAL A 362 34.06 -3.68 -3.94
N GLY A 363 33.64 -4.66 -3.13
CA GLY A 363 34.53 -5.51 -2.32
C GLY A 363 33.94 -6.92 -2.16
N SER A 364 34.19 -7.81 -3.11
CA SER A 364 33.61 -9.17 -3.12
C SER A 364 33.96 -9.97 -1.86
N ARG A 365 32.93 -10.47 -1.15
CA ARG A 365 32.95 -11.78 -0.47
C ARG A 365 31.58 -12.27 -0.01
N THR A 366 31.48 -13.59 0.13
CA THR A 366 30.33 -14.41 0.55
C THR A 366 29.10 -14.36 -0.35
N SER A 367 28.92 -15.41 -1.14
CA SER A 367 27.65 -15.79 -1.76
C SER A 367 26.60 -16.08 -0.67
N PRO A 368 25.43 -15.43 -0.69
CA PRO A 368 24.30 -15.87 0.12
C PRO A 368 23.83 -17.24 -0.40
N LEU A 369 23.52 -18.13 0.54
CA LEU A 369 22.98 -19.46 0.26
C LEU A 369 21.75 -19.35 -0.68
N GLU A 370 21.74 -20.14 -1.75
CA GLU A 370 20.68 -20.19 -2.75
C GLU A 370 19.45 -20.96 -2.22
N GLU A 371 18.93 -20.56 -1.05
CA GLU A 371 17.60 -20.94 -0.63
C GLU A 371 16.60 -20.19 -1.51
N SER A 372 16.16 -20.86 -2.57
CA SER A 372 15.00 -20.47 -3.36
C SER A 372 13.84 -20.17 -2.41
N ILE A 373 13.45 -18.90 -2.34
CA ILE A 373 12.14 -18.54 -1.78
C ILE A 373 11.10 -19.40 -2.50
N LEU A 374 10.18 -19.98 -1.72
CA LEU A 374 9.17 -20.91 -2.20
C LEU A 374 8.19 -20.16 -3.12
N ARG A 375 8.62 -19.92 -4.37
CA ARG A 375 7.85 -19.26 -5.41
C ARG A 375 6.86 -20.29 -5.94
N ASN A 376 5.69 -20.33 -5.31
CA ASN A 376 4.54 -21.00 -5.89
C ASN A 376 4.13 -20.23 -7.15
N SER A 377 3.80 -20.93 -8.23
CA SER A 377 3.22 -20.32 -9.42
C SER A 377 1.91 -19.62 -9.03
N GLY A 378 1.89 -18.29 -9.11
CA GLY A 378 0.80 -17.46 -8.59
C GLY A 378 1.16 -16.42 -7.52
N THR A 379 2.40 -16.36 -7.03
CA THR A 379 2.81 -15.34 -6.04
C THR A 379 2.55 -13.89 -6.50
N LEU A 380 2.63 -13.58 -7.80
CA LEU A 380 2.40 -12.25 -8.36
C LEU A 380 1.15 -12.23 -9.25
N LEU A 381 0.23 -11.31 -8.98
CA LEU A 381 -1.06 -11.13 -9.64
C LEU A 381 -1.20 -9.68 -10.17
N CYS A 382 -1.89 -9.49 -11.29
CA CYS A 382 -2.24 -8.16 -11.83
C CYS A 382 -3.68 -8.11 -12.36
N VAL A 383 -4.17 -6.90 -12.66
CA VAL A 383 -5.52 -6.66 -13.22
C VAL A 383 -5.56 -7.16 -14.68
N ASN A 384 -6.31 -8.23 -14.93
CA ASN A 384 -6.54 -8.77 -16.27
C ASN A 384 -7.87 -8.23 -16.85
N GLY A 385 -7.80 -6.99 -17.35
CA GLY A 385 -8.90 -6.31 -18.03
C GLY A 385 -10.13 -6.03 -17.15
N HIS A 386 -11.11 -5.38 -17.77
CA HIS A 386 -12.44 -5.20 -17.19
C HIS A 386 -13.43 -5.93 -18.09
N VAL A 387 -13.90 -7.10 -17.65
CA VAL A 387 -14.97 -7.84 -18.32
C VAL A 387 -16.26 -7.52 -17.55
N ASP A 388 -17.33 -7.20 -18.26
CA ASP A 388 -18.56 -6.58 -17.73
C ASP A 388 -19.02 -7.17 -16.40
N GLY A 389 -18.73 -6.45 -15.30
CA GLY A 389 -19.12 -6.83 -13.93
C GLY A 389 -17.97 -7.07 -12.94
N GLY A 390 -16.70 -7.16 -13.38
CA GLY A 390 -15.59 -7.30 -12.42
C GLY A 390 -14.18 -7.27 -13.02
N ALA A 391 -13.23 -6.77 -12.23
CA ALA A 391 -11.80 -6.92 -12.53
C ALA A 391 -11.39 -8.36 -12.24
N THR A 392 -10.99 -9.11 -13.28
CA THR A 392 -10.40 -10.45 -13.08
C THR A 392 -8.92 -10.30 -12.75
N SER A 393 -8.40 -11.05 -11.79
CA SER A 393 -6.95 -11.12 -11.54
C SER A 393 -6.34 -12.27 -12.33
N ALA A 394 -5.13 -12.06 -12.87
CA ALA A 394 -4.33 -13.12 -13.49
C ALA A 394 -2.95 -13.17 -12.84
N SER A 395 -2.42 -14.39 -12.66
CA SER A 395 -1.02 -14.56 -12.28
C SER A 395 -0.08 -14.23 -13.43
N PHE A 396 1.07 -13.67 -13.10
CA PHE A 396 2.08 -13.23 -14.07
C PHE A 396 2.42 -14.33 -15.09
N ASP A 397 2.72 -15.54 -14.60
CA ASP A 397 3.14 -16.65 -15.46
C ASP A 397 2.02 -17.07 -16.44
N VAL A 398 0.76 -17.16 -15.98
CA VAL A 398 -0.40 -17.51 -16.82
C VAL A 398 -0.72 -16.41 -17.84
N PHE A 399 -0.50 -15.14 -17.50
CA PHE A 399 -0.67 -14.02 -18.44
C PHE A 399 0.46 -13.99 -19.48
N GLU A 400 1.71 -14.20 -19.06
CA GLU A 400 2.89 -14.27 -19.92
C GLU A 400 2.76 -15.37 -20.98
N ASP A 401 2.36 -16.58 -20.57
CA ASP A 401 2.15 -17.73 -21.44
C ASP A 401 1.02 -17.51 -22.47
N ARG A 402 -0.09 -16.88 -22.06
CA ARG A 402 -1.27 -16.70 -22.93
C ARG A 402 -1.13 -15.54 -23.93
N TYR A 403 -0.68 -14.38 -23.45
CA TYR A 403 -0.77 -13.12 -24.19
C TYR A 403 0.59 -12.60 -24.68
N CYS A 404 1.70 -12.93 -24.01
CA CYS A 404 3.00 -12.37 -24.34
C CYS A 404 3.81 -13.28 -25.28
N ALA A 405 3.74 -14.61 -25.09
CA ALA A 405 4.41 -15.58 -25.96
C ALA A 405 3.92 -15.51 -27.43
N THR A 406 2.63 -15.26 -27.64
CA THR A 406 1.99 -15.17 -28.96
C THR A 406 2.46 -13.97 -29.77
N SER A 407 2.69 -12.80 -29.15
CA SER A 407 3.20 -11.60 -29.83
C SER A 407 4.56 -11.85 -30.51
N ARG A 408 5.49 -12.51 -29.82
CA ARG A 408 6.82 -12.85 -30.36
C ARG A 408 6.75 -13.92 -31.46
N SER A 409 5.78 -14.85 -31.34
CA SER A 409 5.51 -15.87 -32.35
C SER A 409 4.92 -15.28 -33.64
N ILE A 410 3.97 -14.34 -33.52
CA ILE A 410 3.37 -13.64 -34.68
C ILE A 410 4.45 -12.88 -35.47
N LEU A 411 5.37 -12.18 -34.79
CA LEU A 411 6.46 -11.47 -35.47
C LEU A 411 7.40 -12.43 -36.24
N LEU A 412 7.73 -13.58 -35.65
CA LEU A 412 8.48 -14.63 -36.35
C LEU A 412 7.70 -15.20 -37.54
N PHE A 413 6.38 -15.44 -37.40
CA PHE A 413 5.52 -15.93 -38.48
C PHE A 413 5.44 -14.92 -39.64
N VAL A 414 5.33 -13.62 -39.35
CA VAL A 414 5.38 -12.53 -40.34
C VAL A 414 6.75 -12.48 -41.03
N LEU A 415 7.86 -12.61 -40.29
CA LEU A 415 9.20 -12.67 -40.89
C LEU A 415 9.38 -13.89 -41.81
N ILE A 416 8.83 -15.06 -41.43
CA ILE A 416 8.83 -16.26 -42.28
C ILE A 416 8.00 -16.01 -43.55
N LEU A 417 6.80 -15.44 -43.44
CA LEU A 417 5.95 -15.09 -44.58
C LEU A 417 6.64 -14.11 -45.54
N VAL A 418 7.26 -13.05 -45.02
CA VAL A 418 8.02 -12.08 -45.83
C VAL A 418 9.24 -12.73 -46.46
N GLY A 419 9.95 -13.60 -45.73
CA GLY A 419 11.09 -14.37 -46.26
C GLY A 419 10.69 -15.31 -47.40
N VAL A 420 9.58 -16.03 -47.27
CA VAL A 420 9.00 -16.88 -48.32
C VAL A 420 8.58 -16.04 -49.53
N PHE A 421 7.94 -14.89 -49.32
CA PHE A 421 7.54 -13.98 -50.39
C PHE A 421 8.75 -13.46 -51.18
N LEU A 422 9.81 -13.01 -50.49
CA LEU A 422 11.05 -12.57 -51.11
C LEU A 422 11.76 -13.70 -51.88
N ALA A 423 11.75 -14.93 -51.34
CA ALA A 423 12.30 -16.10 -52.02
C ALA A 423 11.51 -16.44 -53.31
N LEU A 424 10.18 -16.34 -53.30
CA LEU A 424 9.34 -16.54 -54.48
C LEU A 424 9.58 -15.47 -55.54
N VAL A 425 9.74 -14.20 -55.15
CA VAL A 425 10.10 -13.10 -56.07
C VAL A 425 11.47 -13.33 -56.68
N ALA A 426 12.48 -13.71 -55.88
CA ALA A 426 13.81 -14.02 -56.36
C ALA A 426 13.83 -15.23 -57.33
N ALA A 427 13.06 -16.28 -57.02
CA ALA A 427 12.88 -17.43 -57.90
C ALA A 427 12.21 -17.02 -59.23
N GLY A 428 11.18 -16.18 -59.20
CA GLY A 428 10.54 -15.63 -60.40
C GLY A 428 11.52 -14.83 -61.27
N ILE A 429 12.33 -13.98 -60.66
CA ILE A 429 13.38 -13.21 -61.37
C ILE A 429 14.43 -14.15 -61.98
N LEU A 430 14.87 -15.19 -61.26
CA LEU A 430 15.80 -16.20 -61.76
C LEU A 430 15.22 -16.99 -62.93
N ILE A 431 13.95 -17.39 -62.88
CA ILE A 431 13.25 -18.06 -63.98
C ILE A 431 13.20 -17.15 -65.20
N VAL A 432 12.78 -15.90 -65.06
CA VAL A 432 12.74 -14.92 -66.16
C VAL A 432 14.14 -14.69 -66.75
N TRP A 433 15.17 -14.61 -65.92
CA TRP A 433 16.56 -14.48 -66.35
C TRP A 433 17.06 -15.73 -67.11
N TYR A 434 16.75 -16.94 -66.61
CA TYR A 434 17.07 -18.19 -67.29
C TYR A 434 16.35 -18.31 -68.64
N CYS A 435 15.04 -18.03 -68.70
CA CYS A 435 14.29 -18.01 -69.95
C CYS A 435 14.87 -17.01 -70.95
N LYS A 436 15.19 -15.78 -70.51
CA LYS A 436 15.82 -14.75 -71.36
C LYS A 436 17.21 -15.14 -71.83
N ARG A 437 18.01 -15.82 -70.99
CA ARG A 437 19.36 -16.32 -71.34
C ARG A 437 19.30 -17.50 -72.31
N TYR A 438 18.36 -18.43 -72.11
CA TYR A 438 18.11 -19.56 -73.00
C TYR A 438 17.69 -19.10 -74.40
N HIS A 439 16.74 -18.15 -74.48
CA HIS A 439 16.34 -17.54 -75.76
C HIS A 439 17.51 -16.85 -76.49
N ARG A 440 18.40 -16.19 -75.75
CA ARG A 440 19.61 -15.53 -76.31
C ARG A 440 20.64 -16.51 -76.86
N ASN A 441 20.74 -17.72 -76.31
CA ASN A 441 21.64 -18.76 -76.84
C ASN A 441 21.04 -19.41 -78.10
N ASN A 442 19.74 -19.74 -78.09
CA ASN A 442 19.11 -20.42 -79.23
C ASN A 442 19.01 -19.52 -80.49
N GLN A 443 19.04 -18.19 -80.34
CA GLN A 443 19.08 -17.26 -81.48
C GLN A 443 20.43 -17.19 -82.23
N LYS A 444 21.49 -17.88 -81.78
CA LYS A 444 22.80 -17.89 -82.46
C LYS A 444 23.05 -19.09 -83.38
N SER A 445 22.09 -20.01 -83.51
CA SER A 445 22.30 -21.30 -84.21
C SER A 445 21.88 -21.32 -85.69
N TRP A 446 21.37 -20.22 -86.25
CA TRP A 446 20.82 -20.20 -87.62
C TRP A 446 21.29 -18.96 -88.39
N ILE A 447 22.47 -19.08 -89.03
CA ILE A 447 22.84 -18.52 -90.34
C ILE A 447 24.21 -19.14 -90.69
N SER A 448 24.18 -20.17 -91.54
CA SER A 448 25.33 -20.65 -92.31
C SER A 448 24.81 -20.97 -93.70
N VAL A 449 25.11 -20.09 -94.66
CA VAL A 449 24.67 -20.22 -96.05
C VAL A 449 25.88 -20.65 -96.90
N PRO A 450 25.92 -21.90 -97.41
CA PRO A 450 26.85 -22.27 -98.45
C PRO A 450 26.33 -21.74 -99.79
N LYS A 451 27.08 -20.87 -100.45
CA LYS A 451 26.91 -20.64 -101.89
C LYS A 451 27.73 -21.68 -102.63
N ASN A 452 27.06 -22.54 -103.40
CA ASN A 452 27.49 -23.02 -104.72
C ASN A 452 26.40 -23.94 -105.30
N ALA A 453 25.91 -23.60 -106.50
CA ALA A 453 25.19 -24.53 -107.37
C ALA A 453 26.23 -25.46 -108.06
N PRO A 454 25.85 -26.63 -108.59
CA PRO A 454 25.08 -26.67 -109.85
C PRO A 454 23.95 -27.71 -109.92
N ASP A 455 22.82 -27.27 -110.48
CA ASP A 455 22.23 -27.77 -111.74
C ASP A 455 21.82 -29.25 -111.99
N LEU A 456 20.75 -29.38 -112.79
CA LEU A 456 20.33 -30.52 -113.64
C LEU A 456 19.52 -31.73 -113.10
N ILE A 457 18.30 -31.85 -113.68
CA ILE A 457 17.74 -33.05 -114.34
C ILE A 457 17.08 -34.18 -113.48
N SER A 458 15.76 -34.00 -113.33
CA SER A 458 14.70 -34.96 -113.74
C SER A 458 14.31 -36.21 -112.91
N ASN A 459 13.04 -36.56 -113.11
CA ASN A 459 12.49 -37.91 -113.26
C ASN A 459 12.29 -38.84 -112.04
N ASN A 460 11.01 -38.85 -111.62
CA ASN A 460 10.10 -40.00 -111.78
C ASN A 460 10.11 -41.17 -110.76
N LYS A 461 8.90 -41.71 -110.55
CA LYS A 461 8.54 -43.04 -110.02
C LYS A 461 8.73 -43.40 -108.52
N LYS A 462 7.55 -43.44 -107.87
CA LYS A 462 6.87 -44.64 -107.31
C LYS A 462 7.20 -45.15 -105.87
N ASN A 463 6.16 -44.98 -105.05
CA ASN A 463 5.40 -46.03 -104.34
C ASN A 463 6.00 -46.78 -103.15
N GLY A 464 5.35 -46.58 -101.99
CA GLY A 464 4.95 -47.66 -101.07
C GLY A 464 5.36 -47.45 -99.60
N VAL A 465 4.57 -47.85 -98.59
CA VAL A 465 3.13 -48.23 -98.52
C VAL A 465 2.73 -48.28 -97.02
N ILE A 466 1.48 -47.95 -96.66
CA ILE A 466 0.61 -48.35 -95.50
C ILE A 466 1.30 -48.71 -94.14
N GLY A 467 0.90 -48.25 -92.94
CA GLY A 467 -0.26 -47.50 -92.40
C GLY A 467 -0.05 -47.34 -90.87
N LYS A 468 -1.02 -47.18 -89.96
CA LYS A 468 -2.49 -46.97 -90.00
C LYS A 468 -2.94 -46.55 -88.56
N ASP A 469 -3.94 -45.67 -88.43
CA ASP A 469 -4.79 -45.35 -87.24
C ASP A 469 -4.13 -44.96 -85.89
N GLY A 470 -4.65 -44.00 -85.08
CA GLY A 470 -5.76 -43.06 -85.28
C GLY A 470 -6.01 -42.16 -84.05
N ALA A 471 -6.74 -41.04 -84.25
CA ALA A 471 -7.67 -40.31 -83.35
C ALA A 471 -7.36 -40.16 -81.83
N THR A 472 -7.56 -39.06 -81.08
CA THR A 472 -8.21 -37.72 -81.23
C THR A 472 -7.89 -36.90 -79.93
N ALA A 473 -8.03 -35.57 -79.76
CA ALA A 473 -8.46 -34.46 -80.62
C ALA A 473 -7.91 -33.07 -80.12
N ARG A 474 -8.39 -32.03 -80.81
CA ARG A 474 -8.58 -30.58 -80.55
C ARG A 474 -8.72 -30.10 -79.07
N ASP A 475 -8.52 -28.80 -78.73
CA ASP A 475 -8.75 -27.62 -79.56
C ASP A 475 -7.84 -26.38 -79.35
N ARG A 476 -7.45 -25.84 -80.52
CA ARG A 476 -7.13 -24.49 -80.99
C ARG A 476 -7.23 -23.26 -80.07
N ARG A 477 -6.15 -22.47 -80.03
CA ARG A 477 -6.20 -20.99 -79.95
C ARG A 477 -6.26 -20.42 -81.37
N ILE A 478 -7.12 -19.43 -81.60
CA ILE A 478 -7.22 -18.70 -82.87
C ILE A 478 -6.35 -17.44 -82.78
N THR A 479 -5.47 -17.24 -83.76
CA THR A 479 -4.79 -15.97 -84.01
C THR A 479 -5.41 -15.32 -85.25
N MET A 480 -5.76 -14.04 -85.15
CA MET A 480 -6.17 -13.21 -86.28
C MET A 480 -5.07 -12.18 -86.57
N VAL A 481 -4.67 -12.07 -87.83
CA VAL A 481 -3.70 -11.07 -88.31
C VAL A 481 -4.45 -10.08 -89.18
N VAL A 482 -4.38 -8.80 -88.82
CA VAL A 482 -4.97 -7.69 -89.60
C VAL A 482 -3.83 -6.96 -90.32
N PRO A 483 -3.87 -6.83 -91.65
CA PRO A 483 -2.84 -6.11 -92.41
C PRO A 483 -3.29 -4.68 -92.69
N ASP A 484 -3.07 -3.75 -91.75
CA ASP A 484 -2.94 -2.33 -92.10
C ASP A 484 -2.13 -1.57 -91.05
N GLY A 485 -1.11 -0.84 -91.51
CA GLY A 485 -0.02 -0.33 -90.67
C GLY A 485 -0.34 0.92 -89.86
N ARG A 486 -1.26 0.85 -88.90
CA ARG A 486 -1.54 1.95 -87.95
C ARG A 486 -1.67 1.43 -86.51
N MET A 487 -0.92 2.04 -85.59
CA MET A 487 -1.01 1.74 -84.15
C MET A 487 -2.23 2.42 -83.53
N TYR A 488 -3.09 1.64 -82.88
CA TYR A 488 -4.03 2.14 -81.89
C TYR A 488 -3.53 1.76 -80.49
N ARG A 489 -3.45 2.77 -79.61
CA ARG A 489 -3.08 2.62 -78.19
C ARG A 489 -4.33 2.96 -77.39
N GLU A 490 -5.06 1.94 -76.97
CA GLU A 490 -6.20 2.14 -76.07
C GLU A 490 -5.72 2.18 -74.61
N THR A 491 -6.26 3.14 -73.88
CA THR A 491 -6.01 3.40 -72.46
C THR A 491 -7.21 2.95 -71.64
N GLU A 492 -6.93 2.19 -70.58
CA GLU A 492 -7.78 2.03 -69.37
C GLU A 492 -9.20 1.46 -69.56
N PHE A 493 -9.40 0.22 -69.10
CA PHE A 493 -10.73 -0.28 -68.75
C PHE A 493 -11.04 0.03 -67.29
N HIS A 494 -11.78 1.11 -67.05
CA HIS A 494 -12.51 1.32 -65.80
C HIS A 494 -13.82 0.54 -65.83
N VAL A 495 -14.02 -0.39 -64.89
CA VAL A 495 -15.33 -0.99 -64.61
C VAL A 495 -15.80 -0.50 -63.25
N ILE A 496 -16.69 0.49 -63.26
CA ILE A 496 -17.45 0.94 -62.10
C ILE A 496 -18.77 0.15 -62.12
N VAL A 497 -19.10 -0.51 -61.01
CA VAL A 497 -20.44 -1.07 -60.78
C VAL A 497 -21.00 -0.43 -59.52
N GLU A 498 -21.89 0.55 -59.69
CA GLU A 498 -22.68 1.12 -58.60
C GLU A 498 -24.02 0.39 -58.45
N LYS A 499 -24.40 0.11 -57.19
CA LYS A 499 -25.77 0.02 -56.60
C LYS A 499 -26.83 -0.86 -57.30
N ALA A 500 -27.67 -1.62 -56.58
CA ALA A 500 -28.45 -1.20 -55.42
C ALA A 500 -28.97 -2.40 -54.59
N GLU A 501 -29.37 -2.12 -53.34
CA GLU A 501 -30.07 -3.05 -52.45
C GLU A 501 -31.56 -3.18 -52.78
N PRO A 502 -32.19 -4.31 -52.42
CA PRO A 502 -33.61 -4.32 -52.07
C PRO A 502 -33.84 -4.79 -50.62
N LEU A 503 -34.45 -3.92 -49.81
CA LEU A 503 -35.10 -4.27 -48.56
C LEU A 503 -36.30 -5.20 -48.83
N THR A 504 -36.44 -6.27 -48.05
CA THR A 504 -37.75 -6.90 -47.79
C THR A 504 -37.86 -7.24 -46.31
N THR A 505 -39.01 -6.91 -45.74
CA THR A 505 -39.35 -6.98 -44.31
C THR A 505 -40.39 -8.08 -44.05
N GLU A 506 -40.52 -8.45 -42.77
CA GLU A 506 -41.63 -9.24 -42.18
C GLU A 506 -41.60 -10.76 -42.46
N LEU A 507 -41.95 -11.66 -41.52
CA LEU A 507 -42.48 -11.49 -40.15
C LEU A 507 -41.55 -12.08 -39.07
#